data_AF-A0A8E2W5E0-F1
#
_entry.id   AF-A0A8E2W5E0-F1
#
_cell.length_a   1.000
_cell.length_b   1.000
_cell.length_c   1.000
_cell.angle_alpha   90.00
_cell.angle_beta   90.00
_cell.angle_gamma   90.00
#
_symmetry.space_group_name_H-M   'P 1'
#
loop_
_entity.id
_entity.type
_entity.pdbx_description
1 polymer ?
#
loop_
_entity_poly.entity_id
_entity_poly.type
_entity_poly.pdbx_seq_one_letter_code
_entity_poly.pdbx_strand_id
1 'polypeptide(L)' 'MNNRIEQDHRRIKRRVRPMLGFKSTATACTILSGIEMIHMMRKRQARFAFNPNPSLAEQFEILAA' A
#
# COMPACT_ATOMS: atom_id res chain seq x y z
N MET A 1 20.09 5.95 15.59
CA MET A 1 19.99 4.91 14.54
C MET A 1 18.55 4.37 14.58
N ASN A 2 17.65 4.97 13.80
CA ASN A 2 16.20 4.74 13.92
C ASN A 2 15.72 3.70 12.92
N ASN A 3 15.40 2.55 13.51
CA ASN A 3 15.00 1.28 12.94
C ASN A 3 13.96 1.44 11.82
N ARG A 4 14.20 0.80 10.67
CA ARG A 4 13.31 0.82 9.48
C ARG A 4 11.85 0.46 9.83
N ILE A 5 11.69 -0.40 10.84
CA ILE A 5 10.41 -0.81 11.42
C ILE A 5 9.64 0.40 12.00
N GLU A 6 10.31 1.26 12.76
CA GLU A 6 9.67 2.42 13.42
C GLU A 6 9.17 3.44 12.38
N GLN A 7 9.89 3.62 11.28
CA GLN A 7 9.45 4.49 10.19
C GLN A 7 8.22 3.94 9.47
N ASP A 8 8.18 2.63 9.25
CA ASP A 8 7.06 1.99 8.56
C ASP A 8 5.80 2.04 9.42
N HIS A 9 5.93 1.72 10.71
CA HIS A 9 4.86 1.90 11.70
C HIS A 9 4.35 3.35 11.72
N ARG A 10 5.25 4.35 11.65
CA ARG A 10 4.85 5.76 11.62
C ARG A 10 4.04 6.12 10.38
N ARG A 11 4.40 5.56 9.20
CA ARG A 11 3.63 5.77 7.95
C ARG A 11 2.22 5.19 8.04
N ILE A 12 2.09 3.98 8.58
CA ILE A 12 0.79 3.33 8.78
C ILE A 12 -0.04 4.13 9.79
N LYS A 13 0.52 4.46 10.96
CA LYS A 13 -0.18 5.25 11.99
C LYS A 13 -0.68 6.59 11.45
N ARG A 14 0.09 7.29 10.61
CA ARG A 14 -0.33 8.55 9.98
C ARG A 14 -1.56 8.41 9.10
N ARG A 15 -1.71 7.29 8.36
CA ARG A 15 -2.89 7.04 7.52
C ARG A 15 -4.09 6.59 8.33
N VAL A 16 -3.87 5.82 9.40
CA VAL A 16 -4.96 5.27 10.24
C VAL A 16 -5.50 6.30 11.23
N ARG A 17 -4.68 7.24 11.71
CA ARG A 17 -5.09 8.26 12.69
C ARG A 17 -6.37 9.04 12.31
N PRO A 18 -6.54 9.57 11.08
CA PRO A 18 -7.79 10.24 10.69
C PRO A 18 -9.00 9.30 10.58
N MET A 19 -8.78 7.99 10.49
CA MET A 19 -9.85 6.98 10.43
C MET A 19 -10.33 6.54 11.82
N LEU A 20 -9.75 7.09 12.90
CA LEU A 20 -9.99 6.71 14.30
C LEU A 20 -9.72 5.22 14.60
N GLY A 21 -8.82 4.60 13.84
CA GLY A 21 -8.49 3.17 13.97
C GLY A 21 -9.27 2.28 13.00
N PHE A 22 -9.14 0.96 13.18
CA PHE A 22 -9.87 -0.04 12.40
C PHE A 22 -11.07 -0.57 13.19
N LYS A 23 -12.20 -0.77 12.52
CA LYS A 23 -13.43 -1.28 13.16
C LYS A 23 -13.38 -2.79 13.43
N SER A 24 -12.56 -3.53 12.67
CA SER A 24 -12.39 -4.98 12.78
C SER A 24 -11.04 -5.43 12.23
N THR A 25 -10.64 -6.66 12.56
CA THR A 25 -9.43 -7.28 11.98
C THR A 25 -9.54 -7.44 10.47
N ALA A 26 -10.72 -7.79 9.95
CA ALA A 26 -10.97 -7.88 8.52
C ALA A 26 -10.73 -6.53 7.80
N THR A 27 -11.26 -5.43 8.35
CA THR A 27 -11.06 -4.09 7.77
C THR A 27 -9.60 -3.63 7.89
N ALA A 28 -8.92 -3.99 8.97
CA ALA A 28 -7.48 -3.75 9.12
C ALA A 28 -6.67 -4.46 8.04
N CYS A 29 -6.93 -5.76 7.81
CA CYS A 29 -6.24 -6.54 6.78
C CYS A 29 -6.45 -5.93 5.39
N THR A 30 -7.69 -5.64 4.99
CA THR A 30 -7.98 -5.04 3.67
C THR A 30 -7.28 -3.70 3.47
N ILE A 31 -7.31 -2.81 4.47
CA ILE A 31 -6.68 -1.48 4.35
C ILE A 31 -5.15 -1.62 4.29
N LEU A 32 -4.55 -2.45 5.14
CA LEU A 32 -3.10 -2.66 5.15
C LEU A 32 -2.62 -3.28 3.83
N SER A 33 -3.33 -4.27 3.29
CA SER A 33 -3.03 -4.87 1.98
C SER A 33 -3.13 -3.83 0.85
N GLY A 34 -4.12 -2.94 0.86
CA GLY A 34 -4.22 -1.85 -0.11
C GLY A 34 -3.07 -0.84 -0.03
N ILE A 35 -2.62 -0.50 1.19
CA ILE A 35 -1.46 0.38 1.41
C ILE A 35 -0.18 -0.27 0.86
N GLU A 36 0.03 -1.56 1.13
CA GLU A 36 1.18 -2.32 0.65
C GLU A 36 1.18 -2.41 -0.87
N MET A 37 0.04 -2.73 -1.49
CA MET A 37 -0.14 -2.80 -2.93
C MET A 37 0.25 -1.50 -3.65
N ILE A 38 -0.23 -0.35 -3.18
CA ILE A 38 0.13 0.96 -3.74
C ILE A 38 1.65 1.20 -3.62
N HIS A 39 2.26 0.74 -2.53
CA HIS A 39 3.71 0.85 -2.34
C HIS A 39 4.50 -0.04 -3.30
N MET A 40 4.01 -1.25 -3.61
CA MET A 40 4.60 -2.13 -4.61
C MET A 40 4.48 -1.55 -6.03
N MET A 41 3.31 -0.99 -6.38
CA MET A 41 3.05 -0.31 -7.64
C MET A 41 3.99 0.88 -7.86
N ARG A 42 4.13 1.75 -6.84
CA ARG A 42 5.07 2.89 -6.87
C ARG A 42 6.52 2.46 -7.02
N LYS A 43 6.89 1.30 -6.49
CA LYS A 43 8.24 0.72 -6.59
C LYS A 43 8.46 -0.11 -7.86
N ARG A 44 7.42 -0.34 -8.67
CA ARG A 44 7.47 -1.19 -9.88
C ARG A 44 8.01 -2.59 -9.61
N GLN A 45 7.59 -3.20 -8.51
CA GLN A 45 8.05 -4.55 -8.14
C GLN A 45 7.50 -5.62 -9.11
N ALA A 46 8.35 -6.58 -9.48
CA ALA A 46 8.19 -7.73 -10.40
C ALA A 46 6.89 -7.91 -11.22
N ARG A 47 5.69 -7.98 -10.61
CA ARG A 47 4.40 -8.04 -11.36
C ARG A 47 4.14 -6.80 -12.22
N PHE A 48 4.78 -5.67 -11.89
CA PHE A 48 4.69 -4.40 -12.60
C PHE A 48 6.00 -4.02 -13.31
N ALA A 49 6.94 -4.96 -13.43
CA ALA A 49 8.23 -4.76 -14.11
C ALA A 49 8.14 -4.94 -15.63
N PHE A 50 6.97 -5.30 -16.18
CA PHE A 50 6.76 -5.29 -17.61
C PHE A 50 6.75 -3.85 -18.12
N ASN A 51 7.47 -3.64 -19.23
CA ASN A 51 7.88 -2.35 -19.77
C ASN A 51 6.82 -1.71 -20.70
N PRO A 52 5.63 -1.37 -20.18
CA PRO A 52 5.13 -0.01 -20.37
C PRO A 52 5.42 0.83 -19.12
N ASN A 53 5.29 2.16 -19.18
CA ASN A 53 5.25 3.02 -18.00
C ASN A 53 3.77 3.27 -17.63
N PRO A 54 3.00 2.27 -17.15
CA PRO A 54 1.60 2.49 -16.82
C PRO A 54 1.52 3.41 -15.60
N SER A 55 0.62 4.38 -15.69
CA SER A 55 0.14 5.17 -14.57
C SER A 55 -0.38 4.27 -13.44
N LEU A 56 -0.49 4.83 -12.23
CA LEU A 56 -1.03 4.09 -11.09
C LEU A 56 -2.45 3.58 -11.37
N ALA A 57 -3.27 4.37 -12.07
CA ALA A 57 -4.63 3.98 -12.46
C ALA A 57 -4.63 2.74 -13.38
N GLU A 58 -3.78 2.74 -14.42
CA GLU A 58 -3.64 1.58 -15.30
C GLU A 58 -3.16 0.33 -14.56
N GLN A 59 -2.26 0.48 -13.58
CA GLN A 59 -1.82 -0.64 -12.73
C GLN A 59 -2.95 -1.19 -11.85
N PHE A 60 -3.88 -0.34 -11.41
CA PHE A 60 -5.08 -0.76 -10.68
C PHE A 60 -6.05 -1.51 -11.58
N GLU A 61 -6.33 -1.02 -12.79
CA GLU A 61 -7.21 -1.69 -13.75
C GLU A 61 -6.70 -3.08 -14.15
N ILE A 62 -5.38 -3.22 -14.39
CA ILE A 62 -4.74 -4.52 -14.68
C ILE A 62 -4.93 -5.53 -13.55
N LEU A 63 -5.05 -5.08 -12.30
CA LEU A 63 -5.25 -5.95 -11.15
C LEU A 63 -6.73 -6.32 -10.94
N ALA A 64 -7.64 -5.45 -11.36
CA ALA A 64 -9.07 -5.60 -11.18
C ALA A 64 -9.73 -6.44 -12.30
N ALA A 65 -9.09 -6.55 -13.45
CA ALA A 65 -9.47 -7.44 -14.56
C ALA A 65 -9.24 -8.93 -14.23
#